data_AF-A0A2V5XCP6-F1
#
_entry.id   AF-A0A2V5XCP6-F1
#
_cell.length_a   1.000
_cell.length_b   1.000
_cell.length_c   1.000
_cell.angle_alpha   90.00
_cell.angle_beta   90.00
_cell.angle_gamma   90.00
#
_symmetry.space_group_name_H-M   'P 1'
#
loop_
_entity.id
_entity.type
_entity.pdbx_description
1 polymer ?
#
loop_
_entity_poly.entity_id
_entity_poly.type
_entity_poly.pdbx_seq_one_letter_code
_entity_poly.pdbx_strand_id
1 'polypeptide(L)'
;MLVVAILAGGMPARALVITPSWDSSITSDLNAGTIESTINMAIEYYQTRFSDPITVTIEFQEITTAGKAGHSSWWYYNIPYSQFRTALQNDAATANDTIALANLPAGANNPVTGTGNIRVKTANLRALGITGKNSGLPGGVDGIIGLHTSRMNLSRDSTDPNKYDLLAVTEHEIDEVLGLASSLDSNAGNPLPEDLFRYNSSGNRTFTTNNDDAYFSIDGANLLARFNQDSTGDYGDWWTAGVHQPQVQDAFVTAAATPDPGTELIALDVIGYNLVPVPQPAITGISLSGTQLALNGTNGLASGTYHVLTSTNLGLPLRQWTAVATHRLSASGNFTITATNAVNPNDAERFFTLQLQ
;
A
#
# COMPACT_ATOMS: atom_id res chain seq x y z
N MET A 1 -15.13 22.14 -34.09
CA MET A 1 -16.07 21.95 -32.97
C MET A 1 -15.53 20.77 -32.17
N LEU A 2 -14.83 21.03 -31.06
CA LEU A 2 -14.25 19.98 -30.21
C LEU A 2 -15.39 19.43 -29.34
N VAL A 3 -15.79 18.18 -29.60
CA VAL A 3 -16.75 17.48 -28.74
C VAL A 3 -15.95 16.90 -27.57
N VAL A 4 -16.07 17.53 -26.41
CA VAL A 4 -15.59 16.98 -25.14
C VAL A 4 -16.72 16.14 -24.57
N ALA A 5 -16.58 14.82 -24.63
CA ALA A 5 -17.48 13.92 -23.93
C ALA A 5 -17.04 13.84 -22.46
N ILE A 6 -17.87 14.37 -21.55
CA ILE A 6 -17.69 14.19 -20.11
C ILE A 6 -18.28 12.82 -19.77
N LEU A 7 -17.42 11.81 -19.67
CA LEU A 7 -17.74 10.57 -18.97
C LEU A 7 -17.60 10.84 -17.47
N ALA A 8 -18.71 11.24 -16.83
CA ALA A 8 -18.80 11.22 -15.37
C ALA A 8 -18.98 9.76 -14.93
N GLY A 9 -17.87 9.04 -14.75
CA GLY A 9 -17.87 7.80 -13.98
C GLY A 9 -18.13 8.16 -12.53
N GLY A 10 -19.20 7.64 -11.93
CA GLY A 10 -19.39 7.75 -10.49
C GLY A 10 -18.22 7.08 -9.77
N MET A 11 -17.52 7.80 -8.90
CA MET A 11 -16.54 7.17 -8.01
C MET A 11 -17.29 6.14 -7.14
N PRO A 12 -16.80 4.90 -7.01
CA PRO A 12 -17.37 3.97 -6.04
C PRO A 12 -17.34 4.63 -4.65
N ALA A 13 -18.41 4.44 -3.88
CA ALA A 13 -18.51 5.03 -2.54
C ALA A 13 -17.34 4.53 -1.68
N ARG A 14 -16.60 5.46 -1.06
CA ARG A 14 -15.60 5.17 -0.02
C ARG A 14 -16.30 4.40 1.10
N ALA A 15 -15.95 3.13 1.30
CA ALA A 15 -16.64 2.28 2.25
C ALA A 15 -15.71 1.68 3.32
N LEU A 16 -14.42 1.50 3.03
CA LEU A 16 -13.45 1.15 4.06
C LEU A 16 -13.26 2.34 4.99
N VAL A 17 -13.44 2.10 6.28
CA VAL A 17 -13.18 3.08 7.33
C VAL A 17 -12.11 2.54 8.26
N ILE A 18 -10.99 3.25 8.41
CA ILE A 18 -9.98 2.96 9.42
C ILE A 18 -10.13 4.03 10.51
N THR A 19 -10.45 3.60 11.72
CA THR A 19 -10.64 4.48 12.88
C THR A 19 -9.41 4.39 13.79
N PRO A 20 -8.58 5.46 13.87
CA PRO A 20 -7.45 5.47 14.79
C PRO A 20 -7.91 5.70 16.22
N SER A 21 -7.24 5.05 17.17
CA SER A 21 -7.19 5.46 18.57
C SER A 21 -5.76 5.78 18.96
N TRP A 22 -5.57 6.81 19.79
CA TRP A 22 -4.25 7.34 20.11
C TRP A 22 -3.86 6.99 21.54
N ASP A 23 -2.74 6.30 21.71
CA ASP A 23 -2.13 6.13 23.02
C ASP A 23 -1.60 7.47 23.57
N SER A 24 -1.46 7.54 24.89
CA SER A 24 -0.88 8.67 25.61
C SER A 24 0.53 9.04 25.15
N SER A 25 1.32 8.07 24.66
CA SER A 25 2.65 8.31 24.10
C SER A 25 2.64 9.24 22.89
N ILE A 26 1.65 9.12 22.00
CA ILE A 26 1.48 10.04 20.86
C ILE A 26 0.89 11.36 21.32
N THR A 27 -0.24 11.32 22.04
CA THR A 27 -0.99 12.55 22.39
C THR A 27 -0.23 13.48 23.34
N SER A 28 0.78 12.96 24.05
CA SER A 28 1.65 13.74 24.92
C SER A 28 2.94 14.22 24.24
N ASP A 29 3.25 13.78 23.01
CA ASP A 29 4.43 14.24 22.27
C ASP A 29 4.27 15.71 21.85
N LEU A 30 5.36 16.47 21.87
CA LEU A 30 5.34 17.88 21.47
C LEU A 30 4.99 18.08 19.99
N ASN A 31 5.16 17.06 19.17
CA ASN A 31 4.84 17.03 17.74
C ASN A 31 3.59 16.18 17.43
N ALA A 32 2.74 15.88 18.43
CA ALA A 32 1.54 15.05 18.26
C ALA A 32 0.73 15.42 17.01
N GLY A 33 0.50 16.72 16.78
CA GLY A 33 -0.25 17.20 15.61
C GLY A 33 0.37 16.78 14.26
N THR A 34 1.70 16.78 14.13
CA THR A 34 2.38 16.31 12.91
C THR A 34 2.33 14.79 12.79
N ILE A 35 2.53 14.07 13.91
CA ILE A 35 2.48 12.60 13.94
C ILE A 35 1.09 12.11 13.55
N GLU A 36 0.05 12.61 14.21
CA GLU A 36 -1.35 12.27 13.94
C GLU A 36 -1.75 12.65 12.51
N SER A 37 -1.31 13.82 12.02
CA SER A 37 -1.60 14.23 10.64
C SER A 37 -0.99 13.26 9.63
N THR A 38 0.26 12.85 9.82
CA THR A 38 0.93 11.90 8.89
C THR A 38 0.31 10.51 8.96
N ILE A 39 -0.09 10.04 10.14
CA ILE A 39 -0.80 8.77 10.27
C ILE A 39 -2.19 8.85 9.60
N ASN A 40 -2.91 9.95 9.78
CA ASN A 40 -4.19 10.16 9.10
C ASN A 40 -4.03 10.25 7.58
N MET A 41 -2.90 10.72 7.06
CA MET A 41 -2.61 10.68 5.62
C MET A 41 -2.48 9.25 5.09
N ALA A 42 -1.80 8.36 5.83
CA ALA A 42 -1.73 6.94 5.51
C ALA A 42 -3.14 6.31 5.52
N ILE A 43 -3.89 6.51 6.60
CA ILE A 43 -5.28 6.05 6.73
C ILE A 43 -6.14 6.52 5.56
N GLU A 44 -6.08 7.81 5.22
CA GLU A 44 -6.88 8.35 4.14
C GLU A 44 -6.57 7.69 2.79
N TYR A 45 -5.30 7.39 2.54
CA TYR A 45 -4.87 6.68 1.34
C TYR A 45 -5.58 5.33 1.24
N TYR A 46 -5.51 4.46 2.26
CA TYR A 46 -6.19 3.16 2.23
C TYR A 46 -7.72 3.29 2.08
N GLN A 47 -8.35 4.24 2.77
CA GLN A 47 -9.78 4.49 2.62
C GLN A 47 -10.20 5.01 1.22
N THR A 48 -9.27 5.55 0.42
CA THR A 48 -9.53 5.83 -1.01
C THR A 48 -9.34 4.61 -1.91
N ARG A 49 -8.50 3.66 -1.51
CA ARG A 49 -8.05 2.57 -2.36
C ARG A 49 -8.90 1.33 -2.24
N PHE A 50 -9.72 1.19 -1.20
CA PHE A 50 -10.54 0.00 -0.98
C PHE A 50 -12.01 0.34 -0.75
N SER A 51 -12.91 -0.46 -1.35
CA SER A 51 -14.36 -0.23 -1.31
C SER A 51 -15.12 -1.16 -0.36
N ASP A 52 -14.42 -1.90 0.50
CA ASP A 52 -15.01 -2.85 1.44
C ASP A 52 -15.78 -2.10 2.55
N PRO A 53 -17.08 -2.34 2.75
CA PRO A 53 -17.91 -1.60 3.71
C PRO A 53 -17.69 -2.06 5.15
N ILE A 54 -16.47 -1.94 5.65
CA ILE A 54 -16.05 -2.37 6.98
C ILE A 54 -15.40 -1.23 7.76
N THR A 55 -15.45 -1.34 9.08
CA THR A 55 -14.65 -0.49 9.97
C THR A 55 -13.51 -1.31 10.54
N VAL A 56 -12.28 -0.84 10.41
CA VAL A 56 -11.06 -1.38 11.04
C VAL A 56 -10.63 -0.41 12.13
N THR A 57 -10.46 -0.89 13.35
CA THR A 57 -9.99 -0.05 14.47
C THR A 57 -8.52 -0.34 14.74
N ILE A 58 -7.70 0.70 14.79
CA ILE A 58 -6.25 0.58 15.00
C ILE A 58 -5.81 1.52 16.10
N GLU A 59 -5.14 0.98 17.11
CA GLU A 59 -4.47 1.79 18.12
C GLU A 59 -3.05 2.15 17.65
N PHE A 60 -2.69 3.43 17.74
CA PHE A 60 -1.35 3.91 17.43
C PHE A 60 -0.65 4.36 18.71
N GLN A 61 0.60 3.94 18.87
CA GLN A 61 1.46 4.29 20.00
C GLN A 61 2.88 4.56 19.54
N GLU A 62 3.66 5.31 20.33
CA GLU A 62 5.10 5.40 20.12
C GLU A 62 5.82 4.23 20.78
N ILE A 63 6.92 3.78 20.14
CA ILE A 63 7.80 2.76 20.70
C ILE A 63 9.25 3.26 20.76
N THR A 64 10.02 2.64 21.64
CA THR A 64 11.47 2.90 21.80
C THR A 64 12.30 1.64 21.58
N THR A 65 11.68 0.56 21.12
CA THR A 65 12.33 -0.74 20.90
C THR A 65 13.46 -0.60 19.89
N ALA A 66 14.69 -0.91 20.31
CA ALA A 66 15.86 -0.87 19.46
C ALA A 66 15.72 -1.85 18.29
N GLY A 67 16.21 -1.45 17.11
CA GLY A 67 16.17 -2.28 15.90
C GLY A 67 14.83 -2.26 15.15
N LYS A 68 13.77 -1.65 15.71
CA LYS A 68 12.47 -1.51 15.02
C LYS A 68 12.22 -0.09 14.56
N ALA A 69 11.64 0.04 13.36
CA ALA A 69 11.09 1.30 12.86
C ALA A 69 9.60 1.36 13.18
N GLY A 70 8.85 0.35 12.77
CA GLY A 70 7.49 0.08 13.23
C GLY A 70 7.34 -1.33 13.79
N HIS A 71 6.13 -1.64 14.26
CA HIS A 71 5.68 -3.00 14.54
C HIS A 71 4.17 -3.03 14.73
N SER A 72 3.51 -4.02 14.13
CA SER A 72 2.09 -4.26 14.32
C SER A 72 1.82 -5.48 15.22
N SER A 73 0.72 -5.42 15.95
CA SER A 73 0.13 -6.57 16.62
C SER A 73 -1.28 -6.74 16.10
N TRP A 74 -1.66 -7.97 15.78
CA TRP A 74 -2.94 -8.31 15.15
C TRP A 74 -3.54 -9.56 15.78
N TRP A 75 -4.85 -9.73 15.63
CA TRP A 75 -5.56 -10.94 16.06
C TRP A 75 -6.03 -11.75 14.87
N TYR A 76 -6.05 -13.07 15.00
CA TYR A 76 -6.43 -13.97 13.92
C TYR A 76 -7.28 -15.15 14.38
N TYR A 77 -7.93 -15.80 13.42
CA TYR A 77 -8.58 -17.10 13.62
C TYR A 77 -8.04 -18.12 12.62
N ASN A 78 -7.99 -19.39 13.04
CA ASN A 78 -7.89 -20.49 12.09
C ASN A 78 -9.30 -20.80 11.58
N ILE A 79 -9.50 -20.70 10.27
CA ILE A 79 -10.74 -21.10 9.61
C ILE A 79 -10.45 -22.17 8.55
N PRO A 80 -11.45 -22.99 8.15
CA PRO A 80 -11.28 -23.91 7.04
C PRO A 80 -10.85 -23.17 5.77
N TYR A 81 -9.85 -23.69 5.06
CA TYR A 81 -9.39 -23.11 3.79
C TYR A 81 -10.53 -23.03 2.77
N SER A 82 -11.39 -24.05 2.72
CA SER A 82 -12.56 -24.06 1.86
C SER A 82 -13.55 -22.92 2.15
N GLN A 83 -13.70 -22.53 3.42
CA GLN A 83 -14.51 -21.38 3.81
C GLN A 83 -13.87 -20.07 3.31
N PHE A 84 -12.57 -19.89 3.58
CA PHE A 84 -11.82 -18.72 3.13
C PHE A 84 -11.89 -18.54 1.61
N ARG A 85 -11.59 -19.60 0.86
CA ARG A 85 -11.61 -19.57 -0.62
C ARG A 85 -13.01 -19.29 -1.18
N THR A 86 -14.06 -19.84 -0.56
CA THR A 86 -15.44 -19.54 -0.96
C THR A 86 -15.79 -18.08 -0.70
N ALA A 87 -15.31 -17.51 0.42
CA ALA A 87 -15.51 -16.10 0.71
C ALA A 87 -14.80 -15.21 -0.33
N LEU A 88 -13.54 -15.50 -0.68
CA LEU A 88 -12.83 -14.82 -1.76
C LEU A 88 -13.60 -14.87 -3.09
N GLN A 89 -14.16 -16.03 -3.45
CA GLN A 89 -14.94 -16.16 -4.68
C GLN A 89 -16.22 -15.32 -4.69
N ASN A 90 -16.85 -15.14 -3.53
CA ASN A 90 -18.07 -14.35 -3.41
C ASN A 90 -17.77 -12.85 -3.35
N ASP A 91 -16.60 -12.49 -2.83
CA ASP A 91 -16.14 -11.10 -2.65
C ASP A 91 -15.48 -10.53 -3.93
N ALA A 92 -14.86 -11.38 -4.75
CA ALA A 92 -14.09 -10.99 -5.93
C ALA A 92 -14.75 -9.89 -6.78
N ALA A 93 -14.05 -8.74 -6.90
CA ALA A 93 -14.50 -7.57 -7.64
C ALA A 93 -13.50 -7.10 -8.70
N THR A 94 -12.25 -7.55 -8.67
CA THR A 94 -11.18 -7.06 -9.53
C THR A 94 -10.68 -8.11 -10.53
N ALA A 95 -9.90 -7.64 -11.52
CA ALA A 95 -9.20 -8.53 -12.44
C ALA A 95 -8.13 -9.36 -11.70
N ASN A 96 -7.50 -8.79 -10.66
CA ASN A 96 -6.52 -9.51 -9.86
C ASN A 96 -7.18 -10.67 -9.11
N ASP A 97 -8.37 -10.47 -8.55
CA ASP A 97 -9.14 -11.55 -7.90
C ASP A 97 -9.42 -12.70 -8.85
N THR A 98 -9.83 -12.38 -10.08
CA THR A 98 -10.11 -13.37 -11.12
C THR A 98 -8.87 -14.21 -11.43
N ILE A 99 -7.70 -13.56 -11.55
CA ILE A 99 -6.41 -14.22 -11.82
C ILE A 99 -5.98 -15.07 -10.61
N ALA A 100 -6.03 -14.50 -9.41
CA ALA A 100 -5.67 -15.15 -8.17
C ALA A 100 -6.52 -16.40 -7.91
N LEU A 101 -7.84 -16.29 -8.02
CA LEU A 101 -8.79 -17.38 -7.81
C LEU A 101 -8.62 -18.52 -8.81
N ALA A 102 -8.25 -18.21 -10.07
CA ALA A 102 -7.94 -19.23 -11.07
C ALA A 102 -6.71 -20.07 -10.67
N ASN A 103 -5.79 -19.49 -9.89
CA ASN A 103 -4.57 -20.15 -9.42
C ASN A 103 -4.66 -20.65 -7.98
N LEU A 104 -5.79 -20.46 -7.30
CA LEU A 104 -6.08 -21.00 -5.97
C LEU A 104 -6.91 -22.30 -6.09
N PRO A 105 -6.32 -23.47 -5.80
CA PRO A 105 -7.01 -24.75 -5.96
C PRO A 105 -8.28 -24.85 -5.13
N ALA A 106 -9.37 -25.31 -5.73
CA ALA A 106 -10.56 -25.66 -4.98
C ALA A 106 -10.34 -26.93 -4.16
N GLY A 107 -10.87 -26.98 -2.94
CA GLY A 107 -10.76 -28.15 -2.08
C GLY A 107 -10.78 -27.80 -0.60
N ALA A 108 -10.59 -28.82 0.24
CA ALA A 108 -10.55 -28.66 1.70
C ALA A 108 -9.20 -28.16 2.21
N ASN A 109 -8.11 -28.42 1.48
CA ASN A 109 -6.75 -28.20 1.94
C ASN A 109 -6.13 -26.99 1.23
N ASN A 110 -5.40 -26.17 2.00
CA ASN A 110 -4.64 -25.06 1.43
C ASN A 110 -3.49 -25.60 0.56
N PRO A 111 -3.10 -24.87 -0.50
CA PRO A 111 -2.10 -25.33 -1.46
C PRO A 111 -0.64 -25.16 -1.00
N VAL A 112 -0.41 -24.64 0.20
CA VAL A 112 0.92 -24.28 0.72
C VAL A 112 1.45 -25.39 1.63
N THR A 113 0.69 -25.75 2.66
CA THR A 113 1.04 -26.79 3.64
C THR A 113 0.22 -28.06 3.50
N GLY A 114 -0.83 -28.05 2.66
CA GLY A 114 -1.73 -29.19 2.49
C GLY A 114 -2.67 -29.44 3.68
N THR A 115 -2.68 -28.56 4.69
CA THR A 115 -3.59 -28.66 5.85
C THR A 115 -4.97 -28.06 5.53
N GLY A 116 -5.98 -28.42 6.33
CA GLY A 116 -7.37 -27.99 6.09
C GLY A 116 -7.70 -26.55 6.48
N ASN A 117 -6.76 -25.82 7.09
CA ASN A 117 -7.01 -24.51 7.70
C ASN A 117 -6.09 -23.44 7.13
N ILE A 118 -6.50 -22.19 7.34
CA ILE A 118 -5.74 -20.97 7.06
C ILE A 118 -5.93 -20.01 8.25
N ARG A 119 -4.90 -19.22 8.56
CA ARG A 119 -4.96 -18.12 9.54
C ARG A 119 -5.42 -16.87 8.82
N VAL A 120 -6.40 -16.16 9.39
CA VAL A 120 -6.92 -14.93 8.78
C VAL A 120 -7.14 -13.89 9.87
N LYS A 121 -6.63 -12.68 9.65
CA LYS A 121 -6.71 -11.55 10.60
C LYS A 121 -8.14 -11.02 10.68
N THR A 122 -8.52 -10.41 11.80
CA THR A 122 -9.93 -9.99 12.04
C THR A 122 -10.43 -8.95 11.04
N ALA A 123 -9.58 -8.01 10.64
CA ALA A 123 -9.91 -7.04 9.59
C ALA A 123 -10.18 -7.74 8.25
N ASN A 124 -9.28 -8.64 7.82
CA ASN A 124 -9.42 -9.39 6.58
C ASN A 124 -10.65 -10.32 6.58
N LEU A 125 -10.96 -10.97 7.71
CA LEU A 125 -12.19 -11.76 7.86
C LEU A 125 -13.44 -10.92 7.60
N ARG A 126 -13.51 -9.69 8.14
CA ARG A 126 -14.65 -8.80 7.89
C ARG A 126 -14.71 -8.33 6.44
N ALA A 127 -13.57 -8.07 5.80
CA ALA A 127 -13.52 -7.69 4.39
C ALA A 127 -14.16 -8.79 3.52
N LEU A 128 -13.83 -10.05 3.81
CA LEU A 128 -14.44 -11.25 3.20
C LEU A 128 -15.90 -11.54 3.62
N GLY A 129 -16.55 -10.65 4.37
CA GLY A 129 -17.92 -10.83 4.87
C GLY A 129 -18.08 -11.88 5.98
N ILE A 130 -16.98 -12.38 6.57
CA ILE A 130 -17.01 -13.35 7.67
C ILE A 130 -17.12 -12.58 9.00
N THR A 131 -18.30 -12.65 9.62
CA THR A 131 -18.63 -11.91 10.85
C THR A 131 -18.56 -12.79 12.11
N GLY A 132 -18.67 -12.16 13.29
CA GLY A 132 -18.67 -12.85 14.59
C GLY A 132 -17.29 -13.31 15.08
N LYS A 133 -16.21 -12.75 14.51
CA LYS A 133 -14.81 -13.05 14.80
C LYS A 133 -14.10 -11.79 15.31
N ASN A 134 -14.40 -11.41 16.55
CA ASN A 134 -13.88 -10.17 17.15
C ASN A 134 -12.41 -10.34 17.59
N SER A 135 -11.67 -9.23 17.59
CA SER A 135 -10.29 -9.22 18.07
C SER A 135 -10.21 -9.46 19.58
N GLY A 136 -9.20 -10.23 19.97
CA GLY A 136 -8.80 -10.45 21.37
C GLY A 136 -7.72 -9.47 21.86
N LEU A 137 -7.28 -8.52 21.04
CA LEU A 137 -6.35 -7.49 21.46
C LEU A 137 -6.97 -6.56 22.54
N PRO A 138 -6.15 -5.90 23.37
CA PRO A 138 -6.62 -4.84 24.26
C PRO A 138 -7.53 -3.83 23.55
N GLY A 139 -8.62 -3.43 24.18
CA GLY A 139 -9.62 -2.53 23.57
C GLY A 139 -10.47 -3.16 22.46
N GLY A 140 -10.23 -4.41 22.07
CA GLY A 140 -10.94 -5.07 20.97
C GLY A 140 -10.59 -4.50 19.60
N VAL A 141 -9.47 -3.79 19.47
CA VAL A 141 -8.98 -3.23 18.20
C VAL A 141 -8.48 -4.32 17.27
N ASP A 142 -8.55 -4.11 15.97
CA ASP A 142 -8.05 -5.07 14.98
C ASP A 142 -6.53 -5.11 14.92
N GLY A 143 -5.89 -3.98 15.23
CA GLY A 143 -4.44 -3.90 15.36
C GLY A 143 -3.95 -2.86 16.35
N ILE A 144 -2.74 -3.06 16.84
CA ILE A 144 -1.97 -2.07 17.60
C ILE A 144 -0.67 -1.83 16.83
N ILE A 145 -0.43 -0.60 16.41
CA ILE A 145 0.75 -0.18 15.65
C ILE A 145 1.65 0.66 16.55
N GLY A 146 2.89 0.20 16.71
CA GLY A 146 3.95 0.95 17.39
C GLY A 146 4.88 1.63 16.40
N LEU A 147 5.12 2.93 16.56
CA LEU A 147 5.96 3.74 15.67
C LEU A 147 7.16 4.33 16.42
N HIS A 148 8.37 4.12 15.92
CA HIS A 148 9.59 4.66 16.51
C HIS A 148 9.87 6.09 16.01
N THR A 149 8.95 7.01 16.32
CA THR A 149 8.88 8.40 15.81
C THR A 149 10.18 9.19 15.97
N SER A 150 10.94 8.98 17.06
CA SER A 150 12.23 9.64 17.28
C SER A 150 13.28 9.37 16.19
N ARG A 151 13.14 8.25 15.45
CA ARG A 151 14.00 7.83 14.32
C ARG A 151 13.45 8.24 12.96
N MET A 152 12.34 8.98 12.92
CA MET A 152 11.59 9.26 11.69
C MET A 152 11.53 10.76 11.36
N ASN A 153 11.49 11.05 10.07
CA ASN A 153 10.96 12.28 9.54
C ASN A 153 9.44 12.22 9.73
N LEU A 154 8.90 13.11 10.57
CA LEU A 154 7.49 13.11 10.94
C LEU A 154 6.59 13.63 9.81
N SER A 155 7.16 14.33 8.83
CA SER A 155 6.53 14.66 7.54
C SER A 155 7.58 14.63 6.42
N ARG A 156 7.12 14.62 5.17
CA ARG A 156 8.00 14.65 3.99
C ARG A 156 8.41 16.06 3.54
N ASP A 157 8.01 17.11 4.27
CA ASP A 157 8.33 18.52 3.92
C ASP A 157 9.77 18.91 4.29
N SER A 158 10.41 18.18 5.19
CA SER A 158 11.80 18.36 5.61
C SER A 158 12.41 17.01 5.93
N THR A 159 13.33 16.54 5.09
CA THR A 159 13.92 15.20 5.21
C THR A 159 15.32 15.27 5.83
N ASP A 160 15.48 14.74 7.04
CA ASP A 160 16.79 14.31 7.54
C ASP A 160 17.17 13.00 6.83
N PRO A 161 18.28 12.95 6.08
CA PRO A 161 18.67 11.77 5.32
C PRO A 161 19.04 10.56 6.22
N ASN A 162 19.21 10.77 7.53
CA ASN A 162 19.52 9.70 8.47
C ASN A 162 18.27 9.10 9.13
N LYS A 163 17.08 9.64 8.82
CA LYS A 163 15.82 9.20 9.39
C LYS A 163 14.96 8.45 8.38
N TYR A 164 14.10 7.59 8.91
CA TYR A 164 13.09 6.87 8.14
C TYR A 164 11.86 7.75 7.89
N ASP A 165 10.99 7.33 6.99
CA ASP A 165 9.77 8.06 6.67
C ASP A 165 8.59 7.56 7.51
N LEU A 166 8.01 8.42 8.36
CA LEU A 166 6.89 8.05 9.22
C LEU A 166 5.68 7.57 8.40
N LEU A 167 5.44 8.19 7.24
CA LEU A 167 4.33 7.86 6.38
C LEU A 167 4.46 6.43 5.83
N ALA A 168 5.58 6.10 5.18
CA ALA A 168 5.81 4.77 4.63
C ALA A 168 5.81 3.69 5.72
N VAL A 169 6.41 3.94 6.89
CA VAL A 169 6.35 2.98 7.99
C VAL A 169 4.91 2.81 8.48
N THR A 170 4.12 3.89 8.58
CA THR A 170 2.71 3.75 8.98
C THR A 170 1.89 2.98 7.95
N GLU A 171 2.10 3.23 6.65
CA GLU A 171 1.46 2.49 5.56
C GLU A 171 1.80 1.00 5.67
N HIS A 172 3.06 0.68 5.93
CA HIS A 172 3.53 -0.70 6.11
C HIS A 172 2.80 -1.42 7.25
N GLU A 173 2.78 -0.80 8.42
CA GLU A 173 2.15 -1.42 9.59
C GLU A 173 0.62 -1.53 9.43
N ILE A 174 -0.01 -0.66 8.64
CA ILE A 174 -1.43 -0.79 8.28
C ILE A 174 -1.66 -1.99 7.36
N ASP A 175 -0.81 -2.20 6.35
CA ASP A 175 -0.89 -3.38 5.47
C ASP A 175 -0.85 -4.69 6.28
N GLU A 176 0.01 -4.73 7.30
CA GLU A 176 0.06 -5.87 8.20
C GLU A 176 -1.24 -6.04 8.99
N VAL A 177 -1.78 -4.99 9.60
CA VAL A 177 -3.07 -5.09 10.32
C VAL A 177 -4.21 -5.53 9.39
N LEU A 178 -4.20 -5.07 8.15
CA LEU A 178 -5.20 -5.42 7.14
C LEU A 178 -5.08 -6.88 6.71
N GLY A 179 -3.89 -7.46 6.60
CA GLY A 179 -3.80 -8.90 6.31
C GLY A 179 -2.44 -9.44 5.88
N LEU A 180 -1.53 -8.57 5.42
CA LEU A 180 -0.20 -8.98 4.96
C LEU A 180 0.64 -9.48 6.14
N ALA A 181 1.45 -10.50 5.90
CA ALA A 181 2.41 -11.14 6.80
C ALA A 181 2.60 -12.60 6.36
N SER A 182 3.69 -13.22 6.80
CA SER A 182 3.92 -14.65 6.62
C SER A 182 3.78 -15.45 7.92
N SER A 183 3.36 -16.70 7.78
CA SER A 183 3.36 -17.64 8.90
C SER A 183 4.74 -18.25 9.15
N LEU A 184 5.67 -18.04 8.22
CA LEU A 184 7.06 -18.49 8.31
C LEU A 184 7.79 -17.82 9.49
N ASP A 185 7.42 -16.59 9.85
CA ASP A 185 7.99 -15.85 10.99
C ASP A 185 7.74 -16.51 12.35
N SER A 186 6.65 -17.27 12.42
CA SER A 186 6.27 -18.02 13.63
C SER A 186 6.41 -19.53 13.50
N ASN A 187 6.98 -20.04 12.39
CA ASN A 187 7.03 -21.46 12.04
C ASN A 187 5.68 -22.17 12.24
N ALA A 188 4.60 -21.49 11.86
CA ALA A 188 3.26 -21.97 12.09
C ALA A 188 2.80 -22.99 11.03
N GLY A 189 1.98 -23.96 11.45
CA GLY A 189 1.52 -25.03 10.55
C GLY A 189 0.41 -24.65 9.55
N ASN A 190 -0.26 -23.51 9.73
CA ASN A 190 -1.27 -23.00 8.81
C ASN A 190 -0.79 -21.68 8.20
N PRO A 191 -0.90 -21.50 6.87
CA PRO A 191 -0.49 -20.27 6.19
C PRO A 191 -1.40 -19.09 6.55
N LEU A 192 -0.92 -17.88 6.30
CA LEU A 192 -1.66 -16.63 6.22
C LEU A 192 -2.10 -16.42 4.76
N PRO A 193 -3.01 -15.47 4.47
CA PRO A 193 -3.53 -15.28 3.13
C PRO A 193 -2.45 -14.96 2.08
N GLU A 194 -1.48 -14.12 2.43
CA GLU A 194 -0.39 -13.74 1.54
C GLU A 194 0.53 -14.92 1.19
N ASP A 195 0.74 -15.86 2.10
CA ASP A 195 1.52 -17.08 1.86
C ASP A 195 0.98 -17.92 0.70
N LEU A 196 -0.33 -17.82 0.39
CA LEU A 196 -0.95 -18.51 -0.73
C LEU A 196 -0.43 -18.04 -2.10
N PHE A 197 0.21 -16.87 -2.14
CA PHE A 197 0.73 -16.20 -3.33
C PHE A 197 2.26 -16.12 -3.35
N ARG A 198 2.92 -16.95 -2.53
CA ARG A 198 4.38 -17.12 -2.55
C ARG A 198 4.77 -18.20 -3.56
N TYR A 199 5.38 -17.77 -4.67
CA TYR A 199 5.84 -18.63 -5.75
C TYR A 199 7.34 -18.52 -5.97
N ASN A 200 7.96 -19.61 -6.42
CA ASN A 200 9.30 -19.57 -6.97
C ASN A 200 9.30 -19.17 -8.45
N SER A 201 10.48 -18.89 -8.99
CA SER A 201 10.66 -18.49 -10.40
C SER A 201 10.25 -19.56 -11.43
N SER A 202 10.03 -20.81 -10.99
CA SER A 202 9.51 -21.89 -11.83
C SER A 202 7.97 -22.00 -11.78
N GLY A 203 7.29 -21.09 -11.09
CA GLY A 203 5.85 -21.03 -10.95
C GLY A 203 5.24 -22.05 -9.99
N ASN A 204 6.05 -22.63 -9.11
CA ASN A 204 5.57 -23.50 -8.04
C ASN A 204 5.43 -22.69 -6.75
N ARG A 205 4.39 -22.99 -5.95
CA ARG A 205 4.30 -22.42 -4.61
C ARG A 205 5.49 -22.86 -3.77
N THR A 206 5.95 -21.95 -2.93
CA THR A 206 7.03 -22.22 -1.99
C THR A 206 6.71 -21.66 -0.63
N PHE A 207 7.15 -22.38 0.39
CA PHE A 207 6.87 -22.09 1.80
C PHE A 207 8.04 -22.52 2.66
N THR A 208 9.20 -21.93 2.36
CA THR A 208 10.46 -22.21 3.04
C THR A 208 11.18 -20.91 3.36
N THR A 209 12.14 -20.97 4.27
CA THR A 209 12.92 -19.84 4.74
C THR A 209 14.38 -19.86 4.28
N ASN A 210 14.77 -20.82 3.44
CA ASN A 210 16.18 -21.09 3.13
C ASN A 210 16.41 -21.24 1.62
N ASN A 211 17.33 -20.43 1.09
CA ASN A 211 17.89 -20.54 -0.28
C ASN A 211 16.85 -20.58 -1.41
N ASP A 212 15.71 -19.93 -1.21
CA ASP A 212 14.65 -19.90 -2.20
C ASP A 212 14.48 -18.52 -2.82
N ASP A 213 14.24 -18.50 -4.12
CA ASP A 213 13.82 -17.29 -4.82
C ASP A 213 12.30 -17.21 -4.72
N ALA A 214 11.81 -16.70 -3.60
CA ALA A 214 10.38 -16.53 -3.33
C ALA A 214 9.88 -15.17 -3.80
N TYR A 215 8.73 -15.15 -4.48
CA TYR A 215 8.12 -13.95 -5.04
C TYR A 215 6.62 -13.91 -4.74
N PHE A 216 6.11 -12.71 -4.51
CA PHE A 216 4.70 -12.44 -4.59
C PHE A 216 4.25 -12.50 -6.05
N SER A 217 3.33 -13.41 -6.34
CA SER A 217 2.73 -13.57 -7.67
C SER A 217 1.30 -14.08 -7.53
N ILE A 218 0.40 -13.54 -8.34
CA ILE A 218 -1.02 -13.90 -8.31
C ILE A 218 -1.38 -15.00 -9.33
N ASP A 219 -0.46 -15.31 -10.25
CA ASP A 219 -0.62 -16.34 -11.29
C ASP A 219 0.53 -17.35 -11.37
N GLY A 220 1.54 -17.21 -10.52
CA GLY A 220 2.74 -18.04 -10.54
C GLY A 220 3.66 -17.80 -11.75
N ALA A 221 3.41 -16.78 -12.57
CA ALA A 221 4.21 -16.46 -13.76
C ALA A 221 4.74 -15.02 -13.74
N ASN A 222 3.88 -14.07 -13.40
CA ASN A 222 4.21 -12.66 -13.24
C ASN A 222 4.69 -12.41 -11.81
N LEU A 223 6.00 -12.27 -11.64
CA LEU A 223 6.65 -12.02 -10.36
C LEU A 223 6.60 -10.52 -10.03
N LEU A 224 5.82 -10.12 -9.04
CA LEU A 224 5.50 -8.71 -8.75
C LEU A 224 6.46 -8.08 -7.74
N ALA A 225 6.79 -8.82 -6.68
CA ALA A 225 7.80 -8.44 -5.69
C ALA A 225 8.53 -9.70 -5.22
N ARG A 226 9.79 -9.56 -4.80
CA ARG A 226 10.53 -10.66 -4.18
C ARG A 226 10.31 -10.61 -2.67
N PHE A 227 9.97 -11.73 -2.07
CA PHE A 227 9.88 -11.82 -0.61
C PHE A 227 11.26 -11.88 0.03
N ASN A 228 11.37 -11.34 1.23
CA ASN A 228 12.52 -11.50 2.08
C ASN A 228 12.75 -12.97 2.45
N GLN A 229 14.03 -13.31 2.59
CA GLN A 229 14.54 -14.63 2.96
C GLN A 229 15.65 -14.55 4.01
N ASP A 230 15.86 -13.36 4.58
CA ASP A 230 16.75 -13.15 5.73
C ASP A 230 15.95 -13.30 7.03
N SER A 231 16.36 -14.25 7.86
CA SER A 231 15.76 -14.53 9.17
C SER A 231 15.77 -13.39 10.18
N THR A 232 16.48 -12.30 9.90
CA THR A 232 16.50 -11.09 10.74
C THR A 232 15.39 -10.10 10.42
N GLY A 233 14.64 -10.31 9.33
CA GLY A 233 13.44 -9.55 8.95
C GLY A 233 12.22 -10.49 8.80
N ASP A 234 11.05 -9.92 8.46
CA ASP A 234 9.81 -10.70 8.25
C ASP A 234 9.85 -11.39 6.88
N TYR A 235 9.38 -12.63 6.79
CA TYR A 235 9.36 -13.36 5.51
C TYR A 235 8.24 -12.90 4.58
N GLY A 236 7.15 -12.34 5.12
CA GLY A 236 6.01 -11.74 4.41
C GLY A 236 6.35 -10.41 3.74
N ASP A 237 7.45 -9.79 4.13
CA ASP A 237 7.90 -8.54 3.54
C ASP A 237 8.72 -8.72 2.26
N TRP A 238 8.92 -7.61 1.54
CA TRP A 238 9.76 -7.53 0.35
C TRP A 238 11.24 -7.58 0.70
N TRP A 239 12.02 -8.15 -0.22
CA TRP A 239 13.46 -8.31 -0.11
C TRP A 239 14.22 -6.99 -0.31
N THR A 240 15.21 -6.74 0.56
CA THR A 240 15.94 -5.45 0.62
C THR A 240 17.47 -5.58 0.65
N ALA A 241 18.07 -6.46 -0.15
CA ALA A 241 19.53 -6.56 -0.22
C ALA A 241 20.12 -5.86 -1.45
N GLY A 242 21.28 -5.22 -1.29
CA GLY A 242 21.96 -4.53 -2.40
C GLY A 242 21.18 -3.32 -2.95
N VAL A 243 21.48 -2.93 -4.19
CA VAL A 243 20.79 -1.81 -4.85
C VAL A 243 19.39 -2.27 -5.25
N HIS A 244 18.37 -1.70 -4.60
CA HIS A 244 16.96 -1.94 -4.86
C HIS A 244 16.21 -0.60 -4.97
N GLN A 245 14.97 -0.65 -5.44
CA GLN A 245 14.03 0.47 -5.33
C GLN A 245 13.28 0.29 -4.01
N PRO A 246 13.35 1.25 -3.07
CA PRO A 246 12.61 1.13 -1.82
C PRO A 246 11.10 1.01 -2.07
N GLN A 247 10.45 0.14 -1.32
CA GLN A 247 9.00 -0.10 -1.34
C GLN A 247 8.44 -0.01 0.09
N VAL A 248 7.11 0.16 0.24
CA VAL A 248 6.49 0.29 1.57
C VAL A 248 6.64 -1.01 2.36
N GLN A 249 6.32 -2.16 1.76
CA GLN A 249 6.47 -3.48 2.40
C GLN A 249 7.90 -4.03 2.43
N ASP A 250 8.92 -3.19 2.34
CA ASP A 250 10.33 -3.61 2.47
C ASP A 250 10.64 -4.14 3.89
N ALA A 251 11.24 -5.34 3.98
CA ALA A 251 11.58 -5.99 5.27
C ALA A 251 12.55 -5.17 6.14
N PHE A 252 13.28 -4.27 5.51
CA PHE A 252 14.19 -3.35 6.18
C PHE A 252 14.05 -1.96 5.55
N VAL A 253 13.52 -1.02 6.35
CA VAL A 253 13.32 0.36 5.90
C VAL A 253 14.64 1.05 5.51
N THR A 254 14.60 1.77 4.39
CA THR A 254 15.74 2.56 3.89
C THR A 254 15.65 4.02 4.37
N ALA A 255 16.70 4.52 5.03
CA ALA A 255 16.77 5.92 5.45
C ALA A 255 16.74 6.88 4.24
N ALA A 256 16.14 8.05 4.40
CA ALA A 256 15.87 9.05 3.34
C ALA A 256 14.91 8.60 2.22
N ALA A 257 14.50 7.33 2.16
CA ALA A 257 13.54 6.87 1.18
C ALA A 257 12.12 7.26 1.61
N THR A 258 11.29 7.60 0.61
CA THR A 258 9.88 7.96 0.79
C THR A 258 9.02 7.17 -0.20
N PRO A 259 9.01 5.82 -0.12
CA PRO A 259 8.19 5.01 -1.01
C PRO A 259 6.70 5.31 -0.79
N ASP A 260 5.92 5.18 -1.85
CA ASP A 260 4.45 5.25 -1.80
C ASP A 260 3.89 3.84 -2.04
N PRO A 261 2.65 3.55 -1.58
CA PRO A 261 2.11 2.21 -1.72
C PRO A 261 1.94 1.75 -3.18
N GLY A 262 2.36 0.53 -3.47
CA GLY A 262 2.40 -0.08 -4.79
C GLY A 262 1.91 -1.54 -4.80
N THR A 263 2.85 -2.49 -4.83
CA THR A 263 2.56 -3.93 -5.03
C THR A 263 1.69 -4.52 -3.93
N GLU A 264 1.88 -4.08 -2.69
CA GLU A 264 1.10 -4.42 -1.50
C GLU A 264 -0.40 -4.16 -1.66
N LEU A 265 -0.80 -3.21 -2.50
CA LEU A 265 -2.22 -2.98 -2.78
C LEU A 265 -2.83 -4.13 -3.60
N ILE A 266 -2.05 -4.74 -4.49
CA ILE A 266 -2.45 -5.97 -5.18
C ILE A 266 -2.46 -7.14 -4.20
N ALA A 267 -1.50 -7.18 -3.26
CA ALA A 267 -1.45 -8.21 -2.22
C ALA A 267 -2.70 -8.17 -1.31
N LEU A 268 -3.10 -6.99 -0.86
CA LEU A 268 -4.35 -6.79 -0.12
C LEU A 268 -5.58 -7.16 -0.95
N ASP A 269 -5.59 -6.79 -2.24
CA ASP A 269 -6.68 -7.09 -3.18
C ASP A 269 -7.00 -8.58 -3.20
N VAL A 270 -6.00 -9.39 -3.54
CA VAL A 270 -6.19 -10.83 -3.75
C VAL A 270 -6.41 -11.64 -2.47
N ILE A 271 -6.30 -11.01 -1.30
CA ILE A 271 -6.65 -11.63 0.00
C ILE A 271 -8.02 -11.19 0.51
N GLY A 272 -8.75 -10.32 -0.20
CA GLY A 272 -10.16 -10.00 0.05
C GLY A 272 -10.45 -8.53 0.35
N TYR A 273 -9.67 -7.59 -0.19
CA TYR A 273 -9.97 -6.16 -0.10
C TYR A 273 -10.22 -5.59 -1.49
N ASN A 274 -11.44 -5.14 -1.79
CA ASN A 274 -11.80 -4.74 -3.14
C ASN A 274 -11.06 -3.45 -3.60
N LEU A 275 -9.98 -3.63 -4.37
CA LEU A 275 -9.13 -2.53 -4.83
C LEU A 275 -9.85 -1.65 -5.86
N VAL A 276 -9.94 -0.37 -5.53
CA VAL A 276 -10.52 0.66 -6.37
C VAL A 276 -9.49 1.14 -7.39
N PRO A 277 -9.81 1.14 -8.69
CA PRO A 277 -8.96 1.74 -9.71
C PRO A 277 -8.74 3.22 -9.42
N VAL A 278 -7.49 3.66 -9.52
CA VAL A 278 -7.17 5.07 -9.38
C VAL A 278 -7.85 5.87 -10.49
N PRO A 279 -8.59 6.94 -10.17
CA PRO A 279 -9.11 7.87 -11.17
C PRO A 279 -7.97 8.45 -12.03
N GLN A 280 -8.09 8.39 -13.35
CA GLN A 280 -7.06 8.96 -14.23
C GLN A 280 -7.02 10.49 -14.06
N PRO A 281 -5.87 11.07 -13.64
CA PRO A 281 -5.75 12.52 -13.53
C PRO A 281 -5.82 13.15 -14.92
N ALA A 282 -6.51 14.29 -15.01
CA ALA A 282 -6.59 15.06 -16.25
C ALA A 282 -6.22 16.52 -16.00
N ILE A 283 -5.45 17.10 -16.93
CA ILE A 283 -5.14 18.53 -16.92
C ILE A 283 -6.35 19.27 -17.47
N THR A 284 -6.95 20.13 -16.64
CA THR A 284 -8.13 20.94 -16.98
C THR A 284 -7.78 22.40 -17.27
N GLY A 285 -6.61 22.84 -16.85
CA GLY A 285 -6.13 24.19 -17.13
C GLY A 285 -4.62 24.31 -17.02
N ILE A 286 -4.07 25.25 -17.78
CA ILE A 286 -2.64 25.56 -17.79
C ILE A 286 -2.51 27.07 -17.67
N SER A 287 -1.66 27.54 -16.77
CA SER A 287 -1.24 28.93 -16.71
C SER A 287 0.28 29.03 -16.66
N LEU A 288 0.82 30.07 -17.29
CA LEU A 288 2.26 30.33 -17.38
C LEU A 288 2.52 31.77 -16.95
N SER A 289 3.44 31.94 -16.01
CA SER A 289 3.93 33.25 -15.58
C SER A 289 5.47 33.24 -15.57
N GLY A 290 6.07 33.85 -16.59
CA GLY A 290 7.50 33.70 -16.85
C GLY A 290 7.86 32.24 -17.15
N THR A 291 8.70 31.64 -16.31
CA THR A 291 9.10 30.22 -16.38
C THR A 291 8.31 29.32 -15.41
N GLN A 292 7.35 29.86 -14.66
CA GLN A 292 6.50 29.10 -13.73
C GLN A 292 5.26 28.57 -14.43
N LEU A 293 5.13 27.26 -14.45
CA LEU A 293 3.99 26.54 -15.01
C LEU A 293 3.05 26.13 -13.87
N ALA A 294 1.79 26.56 -13.91
CA ALA A 294 0.75 26.01 -13.05
C ALA A 294 -0.17 25.10 -13.86
N LEU A 295 -0.35 23.87 -13.40
CA LEU A 295 -1.27 22.90 -13.98
C LEU A 295 -2.45 22.72 -13.03
N ASN A 296 -3.65 22.99 -13.52
CA ASN A 296 -4.88 22.64 -12.83
C ASN A 296 -5.28 21.22 -13.27
N GLY A 297 -5.39 20.34 -12.28
CA GLY A 297 -5.78 18.95 -12.44
C GLY A 297 -7.18 18.69 -11.89
N THR A 298 -7.78 17.60 -12.38
CA THR A 298 -8.96 16.97 -11.79
C THR A 298 -8.69 15.48 -11.55
N ASN A 299 -9.61 14.79 -10.87
CA ASN A 299 -9.47 13.39 -10.49
C ASN A 299 -8.22 13.10 -9.65
N GLY A 300 -7.82 14.07 -8.82
CA GLY A 300 -6.79 13.88 -7.81
C GLY A 300 -7.22 12.86 -6.76
N LEU A 301 -6.27 12.06 -6.31
CA LEU A 301 -6.41 11.13 -5.20
C LEU A 301 -5.85 11.77 -3.94
N ALA A 302 -6.62 11.81 -2.84
CA ALA A 302 -6.12 12.25 -1.54
C ALA A 302 -4.89 11.42 -1.14
N SER A 303 -3.88 12.08 -0.58
CA SER A 303 -2.59 11.48 -0.26
C SER A 303 -1.85 10.89 -1.47
N GLY A 304 -2.31 11.07 -2.71
CA GLY A 304 -1.56 10.64 -3.89
C GLY A 304 -0.38 11.58 -4.18
N THR A 305 0.80 11.03 -4.47
CA THR A 305 1.97 11.79 -4.92
C THR A 305 1.94 11.93 -6.44
N TYR A 306 1.89 13.17 -6.94
CA TYR A 306 1.84 13.46 -8.37
C TYR A 306 3.13 14.10 -8.85
N HIS A 307 3.66 13.57 -9.96
CA HIS A 307 4.76 14.17 -10.70
C HIS A 307 4.25 14.95 -11.90
N VAL A 308 4.80 16.14 -12.10
CA VAL A 308 4.75 16.84 -13.38
C VAL A 308 5.98 16.40 -14.16
N LEU A 309 5.78 15.61 -15.20
CA LEU A 309 6.85 15.18 -16.10
C LEU A 309 6.93 16.09 -17.32
N THR A 310 8.14 16.29 -17.85
CA THR A 310 8.38 17.05 -19.08
C THR A 310 9.30 16.32 -20.06
N SER A 311 9.10 16.57 -21.35
CA SER A 311 9.95 16.12 -22.45
C SER A 311 9.86 17.09 -23.62
N THR A 312 10.92 17.19 -24.43
CA THR A 312 10.88 17.86 -25.74
C THR A 312 10.52 16.90 -26.88
N ASN A 313 10.32 15.61 -26.57
CA ASN A 313 9.95 14.58 -27.53
C ASN A 313 8.77 13.75 -26.98
N LEU A 314 7.59 13.95 -27.56
CA LEU A 314 6.35 13.28 -27.19
C LEU A 314 6.38 11.75 -27.42
N GLY A 315 7.25 11.27 -28.31
CA GLY A 315 7.38 9.85 -28.62
C GLY A 315 8.23 9.03 -27.64
N LEU A 316 8.88 9.68 -26.65
CA LEU A 316 9.64 8.95 -25.64
C LEU A 316 8.70 8.24 -24.64
N PRO A 317 9.04 7.01 -24.21
CA PRO A 317 8.34 6.37 -23.09
C PRO A 317 8.33 7.28 -21.86
N LEU A 318 7.21 7.32 -21.12
CA LEU A 318 7.05 8.20 -19.94
C LEU A 318 8.17 8.03 -18.90
N ARG A 319 8.72 6.82 -18.76
CA ARG A 319 9.86 6.53 -17.87
C ARG A 319 11.15 7.28 -18.23
N GLN A 320 11.22 7.86 -19.43
CA GLN A 320 12.34 8.69 -19.88
C GLN A 320 12.05 10.19 -19.80
N TRP A 321 10.86 10.59 -19.35
CA TRP A 321 10.53 12.00 -19.13
C TRP A 321 11.09 12.47 -17.78
N THR A 322 11.44 13.74 -17.69
CA THR A 322 12.04 14.32 -16.48
C THR A 322 10.96 14.88 -15.56
N ALA A 323 10.98 14.54 -14.26
CA ALA A 323 10.11 15.18 -13.27
C ALA A 323 10.59 16.61 -12.97
N VAL A 324 9.69 17.60 -13.06
CA VAL A 324 9.94 19.02 -12.78
C VAL A 324 9.18 19.56 -11.58
N ALA A 325 8.20 18.80 -11.07
CA ALA A 325 7.56 19.05 -9.80
C ALA A 325 7.01 17.74 -9.24
N THR A 326 7.00 17.64 -7.92
CA THR A 326 6.36 16.56 -7.17
C THR A 326 5.44 17.20 -6.14
N HIS A 327 4.20 16.75 -6.07
CA HIS A 327 3.22 17.31 -5.15
C HIS A 327 2.28 16.22 -4.64
N ARG A 328 2.17 16.11 -3.32
CA ARG A 328 1.21 15.21 -2.68
C ARG A 328 -0.07 15.97 -2.41
N LEU A 329 -1.21 15.40 -2.80
CA LEU A 329 -2.51 16.05 -2.61
C LEU A 329 -3.02 15.84 -1.19
N SER A 330 -3.60 16.88 -0.60
CA SER A 330 -4.25 16.80 0.72
C SER A 330 -5.71 16.32 0.66
N ALA A 331 -6.30 16.27 -0.54
CA ALA A 331 -7.69 15.85 -0.74
C ALA A 331 -7.91 15.33 -2.17
N SER A 332 -8.94 14.50 -2.34
CA SER A 332 -9.36 14.05 -3.67
C SER A 332 -10.08 15.16 -4.43
N GLY A 333 -10.07 15.09 -5.76
CA GLY A 333 -10.81 16.00 -6.64
C GLY A 333 -9.92 16.95 -7.44
N ASN A 334 -10.27 18.23 -7.47
CA ASN A 334 -9.51 19.22 -8.23
C ASN A 334 -8.29 19.69 -7.45
N PHE A 335 -7.17 19.88 -8.15
CA PHE A 335 -5.91 20.29 -7.54
C PHE A 335 -5.11 21.20 -8.48
N THR A 336 -4.08 21.86 -7.95
CA THR A 336 -3.15 22.67 -8.72
C THR A 336 -1.73 22.30 -8.34
N ILE A 337 -0.87 22.03 -9.33
CA ILE A 337 0.57 21.86 -9.13
C ILE A 337 1.30 22.99 -9.83
N THR A 338 2.18 23.67 -9.10
CA THR A 338 3.06 24.70 -9.66
C THR A 338 4.46 24.13 -9.82
N ALA A 339 4.93 24.05 -11.05
CA ALA A 339 6.30 23.67 -11.39
C ALA A 339 7.13 24.93 -11.66
N THR A 340 8.09 25.19 -10.77
CA THR A 340 8.97 26.35 -10.84
C THR A 340 10.09 26.12 -11.85
N ASN A 341 10.40 27.13 -12.67
CA ASN A 341 11.43 27.04 -13.72
C ASN A 341 11.23 25.87 -14.72
N ALA A 342 9.98 25.42 -14.90
CA ALA A 342 9.65 24.25 -15.71
C ALA A 342 9.68 24.52 -17.23
N VAL A 343 9.63 25.79 -17.64
CA VAL A 343 9.60 26.20 -19.04
C VAL A 343 10.85 26.98 -19.40
N ASN A 344 11.57 26.53 -20.43
CA ASN A 344 12.67 27.27 -21.03
C ASN A 344 12.18 27.94 -22.34
N PRO A 345 12.21 29.28 -22.44
CA PRO A 345 11.73 30.00 -23.62
C PRO A 345 12.47 29.70 -24.93
N ASN A 346 13.64 29.07 -24.86
CA ASN A 346 14.45 28.72 -26.03
C ASN A 346 14.04 27.38 -26.66
N ASP A 347 13.20 26.59 -26.01
CA ASP A 347 12.72 25.34 -26.61
C ASP A 347 11.67 25.65 -27.66
N ALA A 348 11.76 24.98 -28.82
CA ALA A 348 10.73 25.10 -29.85
C ALA A 348 9.39 24.53 -29.38
N GLU A 349 9.41 23.37 -28.72
CA GLU A 349 8.25 22.70 -28.15
C GLU A 349 8.64 21.97 -26.86
N ARG A 350 7.72 21.93 -25.89
CA ARG A 350 7.88 21.19 -24.65
C ARG A 350 6.53 20.62 -24.21
N PHE A 351 6.53 19.34 -23.86
CA PHE A 351 5.36 18.59 -23.44
C PHE A 351 5.38 18.39 -21.93
N PHE A 352 4.18 18.29 -21.34
CA PHE A 352 3.99 18.04 -19.92
C PHE A 352 2.90 17.00 -19.71
N THR A 353 3.06 16.14 -18.70
CA THR A 353 2.01 15.22 -18.26
C THR A 353 1.99 15.14 -16.73
N LEU A 354 0.82 14.80 -16.18
CA LEU A 354 0.67 14.41 -14.78
C LEU A 354 0.78 12.89 -14.66
N GLN A 355 1.55 12.43 -13.70
CA GLN A 355 1.66 11.01 -13.34
C GLN A 355 1.43 10.88 -11.84
N LEU A 356 0.49 10.03 -11.43
CA LEU A 356 0.46 9.53 -10.06
C LEU A 356 1.62 8.53 -9.90
N GLN A 357 2.39 8.70 -8.83
CA GLN A 357 3.53 7.85 -8.48
C GLN A 357 3.09 6.42 -8.14
#